data_AF-A0A382ZHE3-F1
#
_entry.id   AF-A0A382ZHE3-F1
#
_cell.length_a   1.000
_cell.length_b   1.000
_cell.length_c   1.000
_cell.angle_alpha   90.00
_cell.angle_beta   90.00
_cell.angle_gamma   90.00
#
_symmetry.space_group_name_H-M   'P 1'
#
loop_
_entity.id
_entity.type
_entity.pdbx_description
1 polymer ?
#
loop_
_entity_poly.entity_id
_entity_poly.type
_entity_poly.pdbx_seq_one_letter_code
_entity_poly.pdbx_strand_id
1 'polypeptide(L)'
;MAKFFGFEVTKAKKQLKTFAPPENDDGALGVAAGGAFGQYIDMDGSIKNEVELINKYREMSIHPECDMAIDAIVSEAIVVSDEKENALNLDLNELGAPDAVKKKIHEAWDKIIQTLDFNKKGYEIFRKWYIDGRLYYHIIIDEERKKRGIQELRYIDPRKIRKVREVQKARSENANSAELVKKVEEFFVYNEKATRPESTVQEGIKVMPDAIAHVTSGQFD
;
A
#
# COMPACT_ATOMS: atom_id res chain seq x y z
N MET A 1 -5.50 23.64 3.28
CA MET A 1 -4.90 22.80 2.21
C MET A 1 -3.83 21.94 2.84
N ALA A 2 -4.07 20.65 3.03
CA ALA A 2 -3.05 19.75 3.55
C ALA A 2 -1.99 19.54 2.45
N LYS A 3 -0.71 19.80 2.77
CA LYS A 3 0.40 19.44 1.90
C LYS A 3 0.52 17.93 1.92
N PHE A 4 0.21 17.28 0.81
CA PHE A 4 0.48 15.85 0.64
C PHE A 4 1.98 15.63 0.60
N PHE A 5 2.45 14.58 1.28
CA PHE A 5 3.83 14.12 1.17
C PHE A 5 3.94 13.13 -0.01
N GLY A 6 4.89 13.35 -0.92
CA GLY A 6 5.13 12.52 -2.09
C GLY A 6 5.00 13.24 -3.43
N PHE A 7 5.12 12.47 -4.52
CA PHE A 7 4.96 12.93 -5.90
C PHE A 7 3.74 12.26 -6.53
N GLU A 8 3.19 12.85 -7.59
CA GLU A 8 2.06 12.28 -8.35
C GLU A 8 2.49 12.12 -9.82
N VAL A 9 2.29 10.93 -10.39
CA VAL A 9 2.71 10.57 -11.77
C VAL A 9 1.52 10.57 -12.73
N THR A 10 0.28 10.72 -12.27
CA THR A 10 -0.90 10.55 -13.12
C THR A 10 -1.50 11.86 -13.66
N LYS A 11 -1.98 11.80 -14.91
CA LYS A 11 -2.86 12.83 -15.52
C LYS A 11 -4.28 12.64 -14.97
N ALA A 12 -4.92 13.74 -14.57
CA ALA A 12 -6.31 13.77 -14.10
C ALA A 12 -7.25 13.01 -15.07
N LYS A 13 -7.76 11.84 -14.64
CA LYS A 13 -8.79 11.11 -15.39
C LYS A 13 -10.11 11.87 -15.28
N LYS A 14 -10.83 12.00 -16.40
CA LYS A 14 -12.14 12.66 -16.45
C LYS A 14 -13.16 11.76 -15.73
N GLN A 15 -13.57 12.13 -14.52
CA GLN A 15 -14.55 11.35 -13.76
C GLN A 15 -15.96 11.55 -14.33
N LEU A 16 -16.65 10.44 -14.62
CA LEU A 16 -18.05 10.43 -15.02
C LEU A 16 -18.94 10.65 -13.79
N LYS A 17 -20.03 11.40 -13.93
CA LYS A 17 -20.97 11.68 -12.84
C LYS A 17 -21.72 10.40 -12.46
N THR A 18 -21.58 9.95 -11.22
CA THR A 18 -22.28 8.77 -10.67
C THR A 18 -22.85 9.11 -9.29
N PHE A 19 -23.92 8.42 -8.87
CA PHE A 19 -24.49 8.53 -7.53
C PHE A 19 -23.91 7.48 -6.57
N ALA A 20 -23.38 6.37 -7.10
CA ALA A 20 -22.73 5.32 -6.32
C ALA A 20 -21.19 5.45 -6.42
N PRO A 21 -20.46 5.38 -5.30
CA PRO A 21 -19.00 5.29 -5.34
C PRO A 21 -18.56 3.95 -5.96
N PRO A 22 -17.34 3.87 -6.55
CA PRO A 22 -16.79 2.61 -7.04
C PRO A 22 -16.61 1.59 -5.91
N GLU A 23 -16.76 0.30 -6.24
CA GLU A 23 -16.51 -0.81 -5.32
C GLU A 23 -15.08 -0.76 -4.77
N ASN A 24 -14.93 -1.30 -3.58
CA ASN A 24 -13.75 -1.14 -2.75
C ASN A 24 -13.04 -2.48 -2.55
N ASP A 25 -12.31 -2.90 -3.57
CA ASP A 25 -11.70 -4.23 -3.63
C ASP A 25 -10.26 -4.25 -3.09
N ASP A 26 -9.77 -3.12 -2.56
CA ASP A 26 -8.38 -2.94 -2.13
C ASP A 26 -8.23 -2.62 -0.64
N GLY A 27 -9.31 -2.73 0.13
CA GLY A 27 -9.32 -2.52 1.58
C GLY A 27 -9.14 -1.07 2.02
N ALA A 28 -9.39 -0.08 1.15
CA ALA A 28 -9.35 1.33 1.55
C ALA A 28 -10.47 1.67 2.55
N LEU A 29 -10.20 2.46 3.59
CA LEU A 29 -11.27 2.94 4.47
C LEU A 29 -12.08 4.03 3.75
N GLY A 30 -13.37 3.80 3.54
CA GLY A 30 -14.27 4.78 2.93
C GLY A 30 -14.65 5.91 3.90
N VAL A 31 -14.38 7.16 3.55
CA VAL A 31 -14.69 8.34 4.39
C VAL A 31 -15.45 9.39 3.58
N ALA A 32 -16.48 9.99 4.18
CA ALA A 32 -17.21 11.12 3.59
C ALA A 32 -16.45 12.44 3.81
N ALA A 33 -16.39 13.29 2.77
CA ALA A 33 -15.71 14.58 2.86
C ALA A 33 -16.49 15.60 3.72
N GLY A 34 -15.76 16.39 4.53
CA GLY A 34 -16.32 17.54 5.28
C GLY A 34 -16.20 17.49 6.80
N GLY A 35 -15.68 16.39 7.35
CA GLY A 35 -15.43 16.21 8.79
C GLY A 35 -14.01 16.51 9.24
N ALA A 36 -13.82 16.84 10.53
CA ALA A 36 -12.50 16.85 11.14
C ALA A 36 -11.87 15.45 11.01
N PHE A 37 -10.81 15.36 10.22
CA PHE A 37 -10.26 14.11 9.68
C PHE A 37 -9.97 13.03 10.75
N GLY A 38 -9.58 13.44 11.96
CA GLY A 38 -9.31 12.50 13.06
C GLY A 38 -10.53 12.03 13.85
N GLN A 39 -11.69 12.71 13.74
CA GLN A 39 -12.90 12.30 14.49
C GLN A 39 -13.66 11.17 13.81
N TYR A 40 -13.72 11.16 12.47
CA TYR A 40 -14.46 10.11 11.73
C TYR A 40 -13.74 8.77 11.73
N ILE A 41 -12.40 8.79 11.78
CA ILE A 41 -11.59 7.58 11.69
C ILE A 41 -11.54 6.82 13.02
N ASP A 42 -11.62 7.52 14.15
CA ASP A 42 -11.63 6.89 15.50
C ASP A 42 -13.04 6.45 15.93
N MET A 43 -14.11 6.99 15.32
CA MET A 43 -15.50 6.68 15.70
C MET A 43 -15.97 5.28 15.28
N ASP A 44 -15.34 4.70 14.26
CA ASP A 44 -15.77 3.43 13.65
C ASP A 44 -15.05 2.20 14.23
N GLY A 45 -14.07 2.38 15.12
CA GLY A 45 -13.33 1.28 15.77
C GLY A 45 -12.49 0.41 14.83
N SER A 46 -12.60 0.60 13.52
CA SER A 46 -11.95 -0.19 12.46
C SER A 46 -10.43 -0.22 12.59
N ILE A 47 -9.81 0.90 13.00
CA ILE A 47 -8.36 0.96 13.23
C ILE A 47 -7.92 0.01 14.34
N LYS A 48 -8.63 -0.01 15.47
CA LYS A 48 -8.26 -0.85 16.61
C LYS A 48 -8.36 -2.32 16.23
N ASN A 49 -9.45 -2.69 15.55
CA ASN A 49 -9.66 -4.06 15.08
C ASN A 49 -8.54 -4.54 14.14
N GLU A 50 -8.10 -3.73 13.16
CA GLU A 50 -7.03 -4.16 12.26
C GLU A 50 -5.66 -4.28 12.95
N VAL A 51 -5.36 -3.39 13.90
CA VAL A 51 -4.11 -3.47 14.67
C VAL A 51 -4.12 -4.70 15.57
N GLU A 52 -5.25 -4.99 16.22
CA GLU A 52 -5.46 -6.19 17.03
C GLU A 52 -5.35 -7.46 16.18
N LEU A 53 -5.92 -7.46 14.98
CA LEU A 53 -5.84 -8.57 14.04
C LEU A 53 -4.39 -8.91 13.65
N ILE A 54 -3.60 -7.90 13.26
CA ILE A 54 -2.18 -8.07 12.94
C ILE A 54 -1.41 -8.59 14.16
N ASN A 55 -1.68 -8.04 15.35
CA ASN A 55 -1.03 -8.52 16.58
C ASN A 55 -1.37 -9.98 16.86
N LYS A 56 -2.63 -10.39 16.66
CA LYS A 56 -3.08 -11.77 16.82
C LYS A 56 -2.42 -12.71 15.81
N TYR A 57 -2.28 -12.30 14.54
CA TYR A 57 -1.55 -13.10 13.54
C TYR A 57 -0.09 -13.30 13.91
N ARG A 58 0.58 -12.24 14.39
CA ARG A 58 1.96 -12.32 14.86
C ARG A 58 2.08 -13.21 16.10
N GLU A 59 1.16 -13.13 17.04
CA GLU A 59 1.14 -14.01 18.22
C GLU A 59 0.97 -15.47 17.80
N MET A 60 0.02 -15.76 16.91
CA MET A 60 -0.19 -17.12 16.40
C MET A 60 1.03 -17.66 15.64
N SER A 61 1.74 -16.80 14.91
CA SER A 61 2.94 -17.20 14.16
C SER A 61 4.10 -17.69 15.03
N ILE A 62 4.07 -17.41 16.33
CA ILE A 62 5.10 -17.85 17.28
C ILE A 62 4.85 -19.31 17.73
N HIS A 63 3.62 -19.82 17.60
CA HIS A 63 3.33 -21.21 17.95
C HIS A 63 4.10 -22.15 17.03
N PRO A 64 4.82 -23.17 17.55
CA PRO A 64 5.70 -24.01 16.74
C PRO A 64 5.01 -24.66 15.53
N GLU A 65 3.77 -25.14 15.70
CA GLU A 65 3.00 -25.76 14.60
C GLU A 65 2.66 -24.76 13.50
N CYS A 66 2.30 -23.53 13.87
CA CYS A 66 2.03 -22.44 12.94
C CYS A 66 3.33 -21.94 12.29
N ASP A 67 4.41 -21.80 13.05
CA ASP A 67 5.72 -21.38 12.56
C ASP A 67 6.24 -22.33 11.48
N MET A 68 6.14 -23.65 11.72
CA MET A 68 6.48 -24.70 10.78
C MET A 68 5.59 -24.67 9.52
N ALA A 69 4.28 -24.48 9.68
CA ALA A 69 3.37 -24.37 8.54
C ALA A 69 3.66 -23.14 7.67
N ILE A 70 3.94 -22.00 8.30
CA ILE A 70 4.33 -20.77 7.60
C ILE A 70 5.67 -20.99 6.90
N ASP A 71 6.65 -21.61 7.55
CA ASP A 71 7.97 -21.88 6.97
C ASP A 71 7.90 -22.76 5.71
N ALA A 72 7.08 -23.81 5.74
CA ALA A 72 6.84 -24.66 4.58
C ALA A 72 6.29 -23.84 3.39
N ILE A 73 5.27 -23.01 3.63
CA ILE A 73 4.65 -22.18 2.58
C ILE A 73 5.65 -21.16 2.03
N VAL A 74 6.41 -20.48 2.90
CA VAL A 74 7.38 -19.46 2.47
C VAL A 74 8.51 -20.10 1.67
N SER A 75 8.99 -21.28 2.08
CA SER A 75 10.07 -22.00 1.41
C SER A 75 9.65 -22.54 0.04
N GLU A 76 8.38 -22.95 -0.11
CA GLU A 76 7.84 -23.32 -1.42
C GLU A 76 7.61 -22.10 -2.33
N ALA A 77 7.18 -20.97 -1.76
CA ALA A 77 6.89 -19.76 -2.52
C ALA A 77 8.15 -19.01 -2.98
N ILE A 78 9.17 -18.90 -2.12
CA ILE A 78 10.38 -18.15 -2.38
C ILE A 78 11.58 -19.09 -2.29
N VAL A 79 12.03 -19.57 -3.45
CA VAL A 79 13.26 -20.33 -3.59
C VAL A 79 14.40 -19.37 -3.88
N VAL A 80 15.22 -19.11 -2.87
CA VAL A 80 16.49 -18.40 -3.07
C VAL A 80 17.56 -19.45 -3.32
N SER A 81 18.05 -19.54 -4.56
CA SER A 81 19.18 -20.40 -4.89
C SER A 81 20.50 -19.79 -4.38
N ASP A 82 21.41 -20.63 -3.90
CA ASP A 82 22.80 -20.22 -3.58
C ASP A 82 23.62 -19.89 -4.84
N GLU A 83 23.13 -20.29 -6.01
CA GLU A 83 23.71 -19.90 -7.29
C GLU A 83 23.48 -18.40 -7.54
N LYS A 84 24.36 -17.77 -8.33
CA LYS A 84 24.32 -16.31 -8.63
C LYS A 84 23.06 -15.85 -9.39
N GLU A 85 22.04 -16.69 -9.49
CA GLU A 85 20.79 -16.38 -10.12
C GLU A 85 19.91 -15.53 -9.20
N ASN A 86 19.19 -14.57 -9.79
CA ASN A 86 18.22 -13.79 -9.05
C ASN A 86 17.04 -14.67 -8.68
N ALA A 87 16.55 -14.55 -7.44
CA ALA A 87 15.37 -15.30 -6.98
C ALA A 87 14.10 -14.94 -7.76
N LEU A 88 14.06 -13.75 -8.37
CA LEU A 88 12.96 -13.29 -9.21
C LEU A 88 13.47 -12.73 -10.53
N ASN A 89 12.98 -13.29 -11.63
CA ASN A 89 13.25 -12.82 -12.98
C ASN A 89 11.97 -12.27 -13.62
N LEU A 90 12.10 -11.14 -14.31
CA LEU A 90 11.00 -10.51 -15.03
C LEU A 90 10.96 -11.04 -16.47
N ASP A 91 9.88 -11.72 -16.87
CA ASP A 91 9.69 -12.12 -18.26
C ASP A 91 9.00 -11.00 -19.07
N LEU A 92 9.60 -10.60 -20.18
CA LEU A 92 9.09 -9.58 -21.11
C LEU A 92 8.84 -10.12 -22.52
N ASN A 93 8.75 -11.44 -22.69
CA ASN A 93 8.58 -12.09 -23.99
C ASN A 93 7.34 -11.57 -24.73
N GLU A 94 6.21 -11.45 -24.04
CA GLU A 94 4.92 -11.04 -24.61
C GLU A 94 4.70 -9.52 -24.70
N LEU A 95 5.65 -8.70 -24.24
CA LEU A 95 5.46 -7.24 -24.17
C LEU A 95 5.32 -6.57 -25.56
N GLY A 96 5.79 -7.21 -26.63
CA GLY A 96 5.75 -6.67 -28.00
C GLY A 96 6.59 -5.39 -28.21
N ALA A 97 7.40 -5.01 -27.22
CA ALA A 97 8.25 -3.82 -27.28
C ALA A 97 9.63 -4.12 -27.92
N PRO A 98 10.31 -3.11 -28.49
CA PRO A 98 11.68 -3.27 -28.99
C PRO A 98 12.66 -3.71 -27.90
N ASP A 99 13.70 -4.46 -28.28
CA ASP A 99 14.71 -4.98 -27.34
C ASP A 99 15.38 -3.89 -26.51
N ALA A 100 15.60 -2.70 -27.09
CA ALA A 100 16.16 -1.56 -26.38
C ALA A 100 15.26 -1.08 -25.22
N VAL A 101 13.94 -1.23 -25.33
CA VAL A 101 12.99 -0.91 -24.25
C VAL A 101 12.97 -2.03 -23.23
N LYS A 102 12.88 -3.29 -23.68
CA LYS A 102 12.93 -4.47 -22.79
C LYS A 102 14.19 -4.45 -21.92
N LYS A 103 15.35 -4.15 -22.51
CA LYS A 103 16.63 -4.01 -21.80
C LYS A 103 16.56 -2.96 -20.68
N LYS A 104 16.00 -1.77 -20.95
CA LYS A 104 15.85 -0.73 -19.92
C LYS A 104 14.91 -1.14 -18.79
N ILE A 105 13.86 -1.93 -19.11
CA ILE A 105 12.94 -2.46 -18.09
C ILE A 105 13.67 -3.48 -17.21
N HIS A 106 14.47 -4.39 -17.79
CA HIS A 106 15.30 -5.31 -17.02
C HIS A 106 16.31 -4.57 -16.13
N GLU A 107 17.01 -3.56 -16.64
CA GLU A 107 17.94 -2.74 -15.85
C GLU A 107 17.24 -2.05 -14.66
N ALA A 108 16.00 -1.59 -14.86
CA ALA A 108 15.19 -1.01 -13.77
C ALA A 108 14.74 -2.07 -12.76
N TRP A 109 14.36 -3.27 -13.23
CA TRP A 109 13.98 -4.41 -12.40
C TRP A 109 15.14 -4.85 -11.50
N ASP A 110 16.32 -5.06 -12.08
CA ASP A 110 17.52 -5.47 -11.35
C ASP A 110 17.85 -4.48 -10.23
N LYS A 111 17.71 -3.17 -10.50
CA LYS A 111 17.89 -2.12 -9.50
C LYS A 111 16.87 -2.21 -8.36
N ILE A 112 15.61 -2.55 -8.65
CA ILE A 112 14.57 -2.72 -7.61
C ILE A 112 14.91 -3.94 -6.73
N ILE A 113 15.24 -5.08 -7.35
CA ILE A 113 15.61 -6.32 -6.64
C ILE A 113 16.83 -6.08 -5.74
N GLN A 114 17.83 -5.34 -6.23
CA GLN A 114 19.00 -4.93 -5.43
C GLN A 114 18.63 -3.97 -4.30
N THR A 115 17.74 -3.00 -4.54
CA THR A 115 17.32 -2.02 -3.51
C THR A 115 16.54 -2.70 -2.38
N LEU A 116 15.73 -3.71 -2.68
CA LEU A 116 15.05 -4.53 -1.69
C LEU A 116 15.98 -5.55 -1.01
N ASP A 117 17.18 -5.77 -1.55
CA ASP A 117 18.10 -6.85 -1.17
C ASP A 117 17.37 -8.22 -1.18
N PHE A 118 16.54 -8.42 -2.21
CA PHE A 118 15.55 -9.51 -2.22
C PHE A 118 16.22 -10.90 -2.25
N ASN A 119 17.37 -11.03 -2.90
CA ASN A 119 18.11 -12.30 -2.91
C ASN A 119 18.59 -12.72 -1.51
N LYS A 120 18.65 -11.81 -0.53
CA LYS A 120 18.99 -12.16 0.86
C LYS A 120 17.79 -12.11 1.80
N LYS A 121 16.89 -11.16 1.58
CA LYS A 121 15.76 -10.87 2.47
C LYS A 121 14.42 -11.37 1.96
N GLY A 122 14.36 -11.95 0.76
CA GLY A 122 13.11 -12.33 0.09
C GLY A 122 12.25 -13.25 0.93
N TYR A 123 12.87 -14.25 1.55
CA TYR A 123 12.22 -15.14 2.52
C TYR A 123 11.55 -14.35 3.66
N GLU A 124 12.29 -13.46 4.34
CA GLU A 124 11.73 -12.66 5.45
C GLU A 124 10.66 -11.66 4.99
N ILE A 125 10.85 -11.05 3.82
CA ILE A 125 9.91 -10.08 3.24
C ILE A 125 8.57 -10.78 2.95
N PHE A 126 8.62 -11.94 2.30
CA PHE A 126 7.43 -12.73 2.01
C PHE A 126 6.77 -13.26 3.29
N ARG A 127 7.56 -13.77 4.24
CA ARG A 127 7.07 -14.21 5.55
C ARG A 127 6.32 -13.10 6.30
N LYS A 128 6.85 -11.87 6.30
CA LYS A 128 6.19 -10.70 6.90
C LYS A 128 4.86 -10.40 6.22
N TRP A 129 4.83 -10.38 4.89
CA TRP A 129 3.58 -10.18 4.13
C TRP A 129 2.55 -11.27 4.43
N TYR A 130 2.99 -12.53 4.49
CA TYR A 130 2.09 -13.66 4.71
C TYR A 130 1.46 -13.63 6.12
N ILE A 131 2.25 -13.31 7.15
CA ILE A 131 1.77 -13.19 8.53
C ILE A 131 0.88 -11.96 8.70
N ASP A 132 1.30 -10.79 8.23
CA ASP A 132 0.55 -9.55 8.43
C ASP A 132 -0.62 -9.38 7.44
N GLY A 133 -0.68 -10.22 6.40
CA GLY A 133 -1.64 -10.17 5.30
C GLY A 133 -1.46 -8.97 4.34
N ARG A 134 -0.50 -8.10 4.62
CA ARG A 134 -0.26 -6.86 3.85
C ARG A 134 1.18 -6.37 4.07
N LEU A 135 1.71 -5.64 3.09
CA LEU A 135 3.08 -5.14 3.10
C LEU A 135 3.12 -3.75 2.49
N TYR A 136 3.87 -2.83 3.11
CA TYR A 136 3.99 -1.44 2.68
C TYR A 136 5.46 -1.00 2.66
N TYR A 137 5.83 -0.30 1.59
CA TYR A 137 7.12 0.37 1.44
C TYR A 137 6.93 1.82 1.04
N HIS A 138 7.64 2.71 1.71
CA HIS A 138 7.81 4.09 1.26
C HIS A 138 8.86 4.13 0.14
N ILE A 139 8.47 4.67 -1.01
CA ILE A 139 9.35 4.89 -2.15
C ILE A 139 10.05 6.23 -1.96
N ILE A 140 11.34 6.17 -1.60
CA ILE A 140 12.14 7.37 -1.36
C ILE A 140 12.88 7.76 -2.64
N ILE A 141 12.67 9.01 -3.08
CA ILE A 141 13.32 9.60 -4.26
C ILE A 141 14.05 10.88 -3.87
N ASP A 142 15.07 11.24 -4.66
CA ASP A 142 15.71 12.56 -4.58
C ASP A 142 14.82 13.57 -5.32
N GLU A 143 14.11 14.44 -4.59
CA GLU A 143 13.17 15.41 -5.17
C GLU A 143 13.86 16.44 -6.07
N GLU A 144 15.10 16.82 -5.74
CA GLU A 144 15.91 17.75 -6.53
C GLU A 144 16.42 17.09 -7.81
N ARG A 145 16.75 15.79 -7.73
CA ARG A 145 17.36 15.02 -8.84
C ARG A 145 16.61 13.74 -9.14
N LYS A 146 15.36 13.87 -9.59
CA LYS A 146 14.46 12.77 -9.96
C LYS A 146 15.06 11.73 -10.91
N LYS A 147 16.02 12.12 -11.78
CA LYS A 147 16.73 11.21 -12.69
C LYS A 147 17.55 10.12 -12.00
N ARG A 148 17.87 10.28 -10.71
CA ARG A 148 18.55 9.25 -9.92
C ARG A 148 17.66 8.05 -9.60
N GLY A 149 16.35 8.20 -9.82
CA GLY A 149 15.34 7.17 -9.57
C GLY A 149 15.13 6.91 -8.08
N ILE A 150 14.64 5.72 -7.78
CA ILE A 150 14.42 5.25 -6.40
C ILE A 150 15.77 5.13 -5.70
N GLN A 151 15.86 5.73 -4.50
CA GLN A 151 17.05 5.69 -3.65
C GLN A 151 16.93 4.60 -2.58
N GLU A 152 15.73 4.46 -1.99
CA GLU A 152 15.48 3.51 -0.92
C GLU A 152 14.00 3.07 -0.97
N LEU A 153 13.77 1.79 -0.67
CA LEU A 153 12.46 1.26 -0.36
C LEU A 153 12.41 0.97 1.13
N ARG A 154 11.74 1.84 1.89
CA ARG A 154 11.71 1.74 3.35
C ARG A 154 10.45 1.04 3.81
N TYR A 155 10.61 -0.10 4.49
CA TYR A 155 9.49 -0.82 5.09
C TYR A 155 8.72 0.06 6.07
N ILE A 156 7.39 0.01 5.98
CA ILE A 156 6.48 0.65 6.93
C ILE A 156 5.71 -0.46 7.65
N ASP A 157 5.66 -0.39 8.98
CA ASP A 157 4.83 -1.31 9.76
C ASP A 157 3.36 -1.17 9.32
N PRO A 158 2.72 -2.26 8.88
CA PRO A 158 1.32 -2.26 8.49
C PRO A 158 0.38 -1.67 9.53
N ARG A 159 0.71 -1.69 10.82
CA ARG A 159 -0.11 -1.09 11.89
C ARG A 159 -0.10 0.44 11.90
N LYS A 160 0.85 1.07 11.20
CA LYS A 160 1.06 2.53 11.21
C LYS A 160 0.56 3.24 9.96
N ILE A 161 0.10 2.50 8.95
CA ILE A 161 -0.32 3.07 7.67
C ILE A 161 -1.68 2.51 7.25
N ARG A 162 -2.53 3.37 6.67
CA ARG A 162 -3.86 2.98 6.19
C ARG A 162 -4.14 3.62 4.84
N LYS A 163 -4.76 2.88 3.94
CA LYS A 163 -5.31 3.44 2.70
C LYS A 163 -6.69 4.01 3.01
N VAL A 164 -6.95 5.23 2.57
CA VAL A 164 -8.22 5.93 2.79
C VAL A 164 -8.76 6.40 1.45
N ARG A 165 -10.05 6.20 1.24
CA ARG A 165 -10.80 6.67 0.08
C ARG A 165 -11.81 7.71 0.55
N GLU A 166 -11.55 8.96 0.21
CA GLU A 166 -12.43 10.09 0.51
C GLU A 166 -13.42 10.32 -0.65
N VAL A 167 -14.71 10.20 -0.37
CA VAL A 167 -15.79 10.44 -1.34
C VAL A 167 -16.39 11.82 -1.10
N GLN A 168 -16.12 12.75 -2.02
CA GLN A 168 -16.74 14.07 -2.05
C GLN A 168 -18.04 13.99 -2.83
N LYS A 169 -19.17 14.15 -2.14
CA LYS A 169 -20.48 14.28 -2.76
C LYS A 169 -20.85 15.77 -2.88
N ALA A 170 -21.54 16.13 -3.96
CA ALA A 170 -22.12 17.45 -4.17
C ALA A 170 -23.57 17.30 -4.59
N ARG A 171 -24.42 18.24 -4.16
CA ARG A 171 -25.81 18.28 -4.59
C ARG A 171 -25.89 18.64 -6.08
N SER A 172 -26.74 17.93 -6.81
CA SER A 172 -27.08 18.26 -8.19
C SER A 172 -27.74 19.64 -8.30
N GLU A 173 -27.48 20.38 -9.38
CA GLU A 173 -28.08 21.71 -9.64
C GLU A 173 -29.58 21.64 -9.99
N ASN A 174 -30.13 20.44 -10.23
CA ASN A 174 -31.54 20.24 -10.56
C ASN A 174 -32.39 19.95 -9.31
N ALA A 175 -33.68 20.32 -9.37
CA ALA A 175 -34.66 20.34 -8.26
C ALA A 175 -34.86 19.01 -7.48
N ASN A 176 -34.37 17.88 -7.98
CA ASN A 176 -34.25 16.64 -7.22
C ASN A 176 -32.90 16.62 -6.52
N SER A 177 -32.92 16.88 -5.22
CA SER A 177 -31.81 16.96 -4.26
C SER A 177 -30.98 15.67 -4.09
N ALA A 178 -30.61 15.02 -5.20
CA ALA A 178 -29.74 13.86 -5.22
C ALA A 178 -28.28 14.30 -5.04
N GLU A 179 -27.59 13.61 -4.14
CA GLU A 179 -26.15 13.77 -3.95
C GLU A 179 -25.39 12.96 -5.00
N LEU A 180 -24.61 13.66 -5.83
CA LEU A 180 -23.76 13.05 -6.84
C LEU A 180 -22.32 13.02 -6.34
N VAL A 181 -21.60 11.94 -6.65
CA VAL A 181 -20.17 11.85 -6.39
C VAL A 181 -19.45 12.83 -7.31
N LYS A 182 -18.78 13.82 -6.71
CA LYS A 182 -18.03 14.87 -7.40
C LYS A 182 -16.56 14.50 -7.58
N LYS A 183 -15.95 13.89 -6.56
CA LYS A 183 -14.56 13.48 -6.56
C LYS A 183 -14.38 12.30 -5.61
N VAL A 184 -13.69 11.27 -6.07
CA VAL A 184 -13.10 10.24 -5.21
C VAL A 184 -11.60 10.48 -5.15
N GLU A 185 -11.06 10.61 -3.95
CA GLU A 185 -9.64 10.84 -3.70
C GLU A 185 -9.08 9.74 -2.80
N GLU A 186 -8.02 9.07 -3.24
CA GLU A 186 -7.35 8.03 -2.49
C GLU A 186 -6.00 8.53 -1.99
N PHE A 187 -5.66 8.21 -0.75
CA PHE A 187 -4.36 8.52 -0.16
C PHE A 187 -4.07 7.58 1.01
N PHE A 188 -2.81 7.55 1.43
CA PHE A 188 -2.40 6.88 2.64
C PHE A 188 -2.38 7.85 3.82
N VAL A 189 -2.69 7.35 5.01
CA VAL A 189 -2.49 8.05 6.27
C VAL A 189 -1.46 7.28 7.06
N TYR A 190 -0.34 7.93 7.37
CA TYR A 190 0.72 7.37 8.21
C TYR A 190 0.69 8.01 9.60
N ASN A 191 0.66 7.20 10.64
CA ASN A 191 0.73 7.66 12.03
C ASN A 191 1.79 6.86 12.78
N GLU A 192 2.88 7.54 13.17
CA GLU A 192 4.00 6.90 13.85
C GLU A 192 3.63 6.33 15.22
N LYS A 193 2.67 6.95 15.92
CA LYS A 193 2.25 6.60 17.27
C LYS A 193 1.09 5.60 17.32
N ALA A 194 0.60 5.14 16.16
CA ALA A 194 -0.58 4.27 16.03
C ALA A 194 -0.51 2.96 16.85
N THR A 195 0.68 2.53 17.27
CA THR A 195 0.87 1.35 18.12
C THR A 195 0.54 1.59 19.59
N ARG A 196 0.28 2.83 20.01
CA ARG A 196 -0.15 3.14 21.38
C ARG A 196 -1.68 3.19 21.42
N PRO A 197 -2.33 2.50 22.39
CA PRO A 197 -3.79 2.47 22.50
C PRO A 197 -4.42 3.86 22.73
N GLU A 198 -3.60 4.84 23.13
CA GLU A 198 -3.99 6.21 23.47
C GLU A 198 -3.78 7.21 22.31
N SER A 199 -3.30 6.75 21.15
CA SER A 199 -2.98 7.63 20.02
C SER A 199 -4.24 8.02 19.23
N THR A 200 -4.53 9.32 19.17
CA THR A 200 -5.61 9.85 18.34
C THR A 200 -5.13 10.06 16.90
N VAL A 201 -6.01 9.81 15.93
CA VAL A 201 -5.72 9.85 14.49
C VAL A 201 -5.38 11.27 13.97
N GLN A 202 -5.65 12.32 14.77
CA GLN A 202 -5.39 13.71 14.38
C GLN A 202 -3.92 14.04 14.08
N GLU A 203 -2.96 13.19 14.49
CA GLU A 203 -1.53 13.38 14.22
C GLU A 203 -1.03 12.69 12.93
N GLY A 204 -1.90 12.05 12.15
CA GLY A 204 -1.51 11.32 10.94
C GLY A 204 -1.10 12.23 9.77
N ILE A 205 -0.03 11.84 9.07
CA ILE A 205 0.45 12.49 7.84
C ILE A 205 -0.27 11.88 6.64
N LYS A 206 -0.82 12.74 5.75
CA LYS A 206 -1.36 12.31 4.45
C LYS A 206 -0.22 12.11 3.45
N VAL A 207 -0.18 10.93 2.84
CA VAL A 207 0.83 10.49 1.88
C VAL A 207 0.16 10.13 0.56
N MET A 208 0.75 10.56 -0.55
CA MET A 208 0.22 10.24 -1.89
C MET A 208 0.28 8.73 -2.17
N PRO A 209 -0.69 8.16 -2.90
CA PRO A 209 -0.65 6.76 -3.32
C PRO A 209 0.64 6.36 -4.03
N ASP A 210 1.15 7.23 -4.90
CA ASP A 210 2.34 7.00 -5.72
C ASP A 210 3.66 6.96 -4.90
N ALA A 211 3.64 7.43 -3.65
CA ALA A 211 4.78 7.35 -2.75
C ALA A 211 4.87 6.00 -2.01
N ILE A 212 3.83 5.16 -2.10
CA ILE A 212 3.74 3.91 -1.33
C ILE A 212 3.60 2.72 -2.28
N ALA A 213 4.58 1.82 -2.28
CA ALA A 213 4.41 0.48 -2.83
C ALA A 213 3.72 -0.39 -1.79
N HIS A 214 2.62 -1.06 -2.17
CA HIS A 214 1.89 -1.93 -1.26
C HIS A 214 1.32 -3.16 -1.96
N VAL A 215 1.12 -4.21 -1.17
CA VAL A 215 0.44 -5.44 -1.58
C VAL A 215 -0.37 -5.99 -0.40
N THR A 216 -1.52 -6.56 -0.70
CA THR A 216 -2.48 -7.15 0.26
C THR A 216 -2.78 -8.58 -0.13
N SER A 217 -3.22 -9.41 0.81
CA SER A 217 -3.60 -10.81 0.57
C SER A 217 -4.88 -10.99 -0.25
N GLY A 218 -5.66 -9.91 -0.43
CA GLY A 218 -6.97 -9.95 -1.12
C GLY A 218 -8.07 -10.62 -0.30
N GLN A 219 -7.82 -10.89 0.99
CA GLN A 219 -8.82 -11.35 1.94
C GLN A 219 -9.39 -10.14 2.69
N PHE A 220 -10.70 -9.97 2.58
CA PHE A 220 -11.47 -8.93 3.25
C PHE A 220 -12.60 -9.62 4.02
N ASP A 221 -12.76 -9.30 5.31
CA ASP A 221 -13.85 -9.78 6.17
C ASP A 221 -14.89 -8.65 6.33
#